data_AF-A0AA86JYR6-F1
#
_entry.id   AF-A0AA86JYR6-F1
#
_cell.length_a   1.000
_cell.length_b   1.000
_cell.length_c   1.000
_cell.angle_alpha   90.00
_cell.angle_beta   90.00
_cell.angle_gamma   90.00
#
_symmetry.space_group_name_H-M   'P 1'
#
loop_
_entity.id
_entity.type
_entity.pdbx_description
1 polymer ?
#
loop_
_entity_poly.entity_id
_entity_poly.type
_entity_poly.pdbx_seq_one_letter_code
_entity_poly.pdbx_strand_id
1 'polypeptide(L)'
;MDDNGHILGWGPDEHGNVSLASKYGVNMVASDWSYNLSVLSSFPLKSQTQKAKAYIEKDGFHYVTFIMSDGDNAQWLLGSNYSNKNWFGSPYRGRFNLGWSLNPSLYYLAPTVFNKYYENASSKEYNDNFVVAPSGNGYIYPSKFPSDELDNYTKILNDYMAKVDQHNVLILDDEAFYRKDLWDKYTSHTNIEGLLYLNYDKNNSYEGKIIWSNNKPVVSCRDLLWSGLEDENQLISNINNRINSGYTSINDPNSYTFVYVHIWSNTMDNVYDVVNKLNKNPKVKIVTPDNFMRLIQRNLAESQPF
;
A
#
# COMPACT_ATOMS: atom_id res chain seq x y z
N MET A 1 -16.89 17.73 15.29
CA MET A 1 -15.74 17.17 16.01
C MET A 1 -14.65 18.22 16.00
N ASP A 2 -13.67 18.12 16.88
CA ASP A 2 -12.49 19.00 16.81
C ASP A 2 -11.71 18.71 15.51
N ASP A 3 -10.88 19.66 15.09
CA ASP A 3 -10.02 19.52 13.91
C ASP A 3 -9.15 18.25 14.02
N ASN A 4 -9.02 17.50 12.92
CA ASN A 4 -8.38 16.17 12.86
C ASN A 4 -9.07 15.11 13.72
N GLY A 5 -10.38 15.20 13.90
CA GLY A 5 -11.17 14.16 14.53
C GLY A 5 -11.02 12.79 13.84
N HIS A 6 -11.23 11.74 14.62
CA HIS A 6 -11.20 10.35 14.17
C HIS A 6 -12.50 9.64 14.54
N ILE A 7 -13.08 8.88 13.61
CA ILE A 7 -14.17 7.95 13.89
C ILE A 7 -13.58 6.56 14.07
N LEU A 8 -13.66 6.04 15.30
CA LEU A 8 -13.37 4.65 15.61
C LEU A 8 -14.65 3.82 15.46
N GLY A 9 -14.58 2.75 14.69
CA GLY A 9 -15.70 1.85 14.42
C GLY A 9 -15.95 1.65 12.93
N TRP A 10 -17.00 0.89 12.61
CA TRP A 10 -17.42 0.65 11.23
C TRP A 10 -18.93 0.82 11.11
N GLY A 11 -19.37 1.30 9.95
CA GLY A 11 -20.79 1.46 9.64
C GLY A 11 -21.26 0.46 8.57
N PRO A 12 -22.54 0.45 8.23
CA PRO A 12 -23.14 -0.59 7.37
C PRO A 12 -22.74 -0.50 5.89
N ASP A 13 -22.23 0.64 5.43
CA ASP A 13 -21.92 0.93 4.03
C ASP A 13 -20.56 1.62 3.92
N GLU A 14 -19.55 0.95 3.36
CA GLU A 14 -18.18 1.46 3.31
C GLU A 14 -18.12 2.83 2.63
N HIS A 15 -18.59 2.90 1.38
CA HIS A 15 -18.47 4.09 0.54
C HIS A 15 -19.15 5.29 1.17
N GLY A 16 -20.41 5.15 1.58
CA GLY A 16 -21.19 6.25 2.14
C GLY A 16 -20.60 6.74 3.46
N ASN A 17 -20.12 5.85 4.32
CA ASN A 17 -19.53 6.23 5.61
C ASN A 17 -18.21 6.99 5.41
N VAL A 18 -17.27 6.44 4.63
CA VAL A 18 -15.97 7.08 4.38
C VAL A 18 -16.16 8.40 3.62
N SER A 19 -17.10 8.44 2.67
CA SER A 19 -17.47 9.67 1.96
C SER A 19 -17.99 10.75 2.90
N LEU A 20 -18.89 10.39 3.82
CA LEU A 20 -19.48 11.33 4.75
C LEU A 20 -18.43 11.86 5.72
N ALA A 21 -17.62 10.97 6.32
CA ALA A 21 -16.54 11.36 7.22
C ALA A 21 -15.54 12.29 6.53
N SER A 22 -15.10 11.92 5.32
CA SER A 22 -14.15 12.71 4.53
C SER A 22 -14.65 14.13 4.27
N LYS A 23 -15.93 14.30 3.90
CA LYS A 23 -16.55 15.62 3.66
C LYS A 23 -16.49 16.56 4.85
N TYR A 24 -16.35 16.03 6.06
CA TYR A 24 -16.27 16.79 7.30
C TYR A 24 -14.86 16.83 7.89
N GLY A 25 -13.82 16.48 7.12
CA GLY A 25 -12.44 16.55 7.59
C GLY A 25 -12.08 15.47 8.62
N VAL A 26 -12.86 14.39 8.67
CA VAL A 26 -12.71 13.32 9.66
C VAL A 26 -12.31 12.03 8.95
N ASN A 27 -11.33 11.32 9.50
CA ASN A 27 -10.95 9.99 9.01
C ASN A 27 -11.63 8.88 9.81
N MET A 28 -11.74 7.70 9.18
CA MET A 28 -12.29 6.51 9.81
C MET A 28 -11.21 5.47 10.09
N VAL A 29 -11.41 4.69 11.14
CA VAL A 29 -10.61 3.51 11.47
C VAL A 29 -11.57 2.37 11.78
N ALA A 30 -11.58 1.34 10.92
CA ALA A 30 -12.39 0.15 11.16
C ALA A 30 -11.90 -0.57 12.43
N SER A 31 -12.65 -0.40 13.51
CA SER A 31 -12.21 -0.82 14.85
C SER A 31 -13.34 -1.23 15.78
N ASP A 32 -14.55 -1.48 15.28
CA ASP A 32 -15.70 -1.91 16.09
C ASP A 32 -15.50 -3.34 16.64
N TRP A 33 -14.55 -4.10 16.08
CA TRP A 33 -14.11 -5.41 16.58
C TRP A 33 -12.69 -5.39 17.18
N SER A 34 -12.15 -4.19 17.46
CA SER A 34 -10.83 -4.04 18.08
C SER A 34 -10.93 -4.05 19.60
N TYR A 35 -10.33 -5.06 20.24
CA TYR A 35 -10.35 -5.20 21.69
C TYR A 35 -9.16 -4.51 22.36
N ASN A 36 -9.36 -4.13 23.63
CA ASN A 36 -8.31 -3.64 24.54
C ASN A 36 -7.59 -2.35 24.14
N LEU A 37 -8.14 -1.54 23.23
CA LEU A 37 -7.49 -0.31 22.75
C LEU A 37 -7.13 0.68 23.88
N SER A 38 -7.96 0.80 24.93
CA SER A 38 -7.66 1.66 26.09
C SER A 38 -6.41 1.21 26.85
N VAL A 39 -6.21 -0.10 26.99
CA VAL A 39 -5.04 -0.68 27.65
C VAL A 39 -3.83 -0.64 26.71
N LEU A 40 -4.01 -1.02 25.44
CA LEU A 40 -2.93 -1.09 24.45
C LEU A 40 -2.33 0.30 24.13
N SER A 41 -3.14 1.35 24.11
CA SER A 41 -2.69 2.73 23.89
C SER A 41 -1.91 3.32 25.06
N SER A 42 -1.94 2.70 26.24
CA SER A 42 -1.19 3.15 27.41
C SER A 42 0.31 2.79 27.35
N PHE A 43 0.73 2.00 26.36
CA PHE A 43 2.12 1.63 26.18
C PHE A 43 2.89 2.72 25.40
N PRO A 44 4.22 2.87 25.64
CA PRO A 44 4.99 3.92 25.00
C PRO A 44 5.13 3.68 23.50
N LEU A 45 5.05 4.77 22.74
CA LEU A 45 5.38 4.81 21.32
C LEU A 45 6.89 4.59 21.14
N LYS A 46 7.29 3.90 20.07
CA LYS A 46 8.69 3.67 19.71
C LYS A 46 8.91 4.05 18.26
N SER A 47 10.02 4.66 17.92
CA SER A 47 10.37 4.80 16.50
C SER A 47 10.65 3.42 15.90
N GLN A 48 10.26 3.23 14.65
CA GLN A 48 10.47 2.00 13.89
C GLN A 48 11.35 2.29 12.67
N THR A 49 12.08 1.26 12.26
CA THR A 49 12.86 1.28 11.03
C THR A 49 12.53 0.01 10.26
N GLN A 50 12.23 0.13 8.99
CA GLN A 50 11.96 -1.03 8.17
C GLN A 50 13.22 -1.89 8.04
N LYS A 51 13.05 -3.20 8.11
CA LYS A 51 14.16 -4.13 7.88
C LYS A 51 14.47 -4.31 6.39
N ALA A 52 13.50 -3.99 5.53
CA ALA A 52 13.63 -4.13 4.10
C ALA A 52 14.79 -3.27 3.60
N LYS A 53 15.76 -3.90 2.94
CA LYS A 53 16.89 -3.18 2.35
C LYS A 53 16.53 -2.70 0.94
N ALA A 54 16.97 -1.50 0.63
CA ALA A 54 16.90 -0.97 -0.72
C ALA A 54 17.85 -1.78 -1.62
N TYR A 55 17.37 -2.25 -2.77
CA TYR A 55 18.21 -2.90 -3.77
C TYR A 55 18.03 -2.21 -5.12
N ILE A 56 19.15 -2.04 -5.83
CA ILE A 56 19.13 -1.60 -7.23
C ILE A 56 19.04 -2.85 -8.07
N GLU A 57 17.96 -2.97 -8.83
CA GLU A 57 17.80 -4.04 -9.80
C GLU A 57 18.42 -3.64 -11.15
N LYS A 58 18.84 -4.64 -11.92
CA LYS A 58 19.37 -4.46 -13.28
C LYS A 58 18.23 -4.34 -14.28
N ASP A 59 18.48 -3.69 -15.41
CA ASP A 59 17.56 -3.65 -16.56
C ASP A 59 17.28 -5.05 -17.15
N GLY A 60 16.23 -5.15 -17.96
CA GLY A 60 15.87 -6.35 -18.72
C GLY A 60 14.89 -7.29 -18.02
N PHE A 61 14.14 -6.79 -17.03
CA PHE A 61 13.10 -7.50 -16.29
C PHE A 61 11.77 -6.71 -16.29
N HIS A 62 10.68 -7.45 -16.14
CA HIS A 62 9.40 -6.91 -15.73
C HIS A 62 9.31 -6.96 -14.19
N TYR A 63 9.23 -5.80 -13.56
CA TYR A 63 9.22 -5.67 -12.10
C TYR A 63 7.79 -5.78 -11.58
N VAL A 64 7.61 -6.64 -10.58
CA VAL A 64 6.31 -6.88 -9.97
C VAL A 64 6.42 -6.65 -8.48
N THR A 65 5.50 -5.87 -7.92
CA THR A 65 5.31 -5.77 -6.46
C THR A 65 3.93 -6.26 -6.09
N PHE A 66 3.84 -7.00 -4.99
CA PHE A 66 2.57 -7.47 -4.41
C PHE A 66 2.32 -6.70 -3.12
N ILE A 67 1.09 -6.24 -2.90
CA ILE A 67 0.70 -5.60 -1.64
C ILE A 67 -0.58 -6.24 -1.11
N MET A 68 -0.51 -6.73 0.13
CA MET A 68 -1.68 -7.23 0.87
C MET A 68 -2.60 -6.07 1.27
N SER A 69 -3.89 -6.22 0.95
CA SER A 69 -4.95 -5.25 1.22
C SER A 69 -5.36 -5.16 2.70
N ASP A 70 -6.31 -4.27 2.99
CA ASP A 70 -7.05 -4.12 4.26
C ASP A 70 -6.18 -3.79 5.49
N GLY A 71 -4.99 -3.25 5.29
CA GLY A 71 -4.15 -2.75 6.37
C GLY A 71 -4.67 -1.50 7.05
N ASP A 72 -5.69 -0.84 6.51
CA ASP A 72 -6.44 0.24 7.16
C ASP A 72 -7.38 -0.30 8.26
N ASN A 73 -7.76 -1.58 8.14
CA ASN A 73 -8.64 -2.27 9.06
C ASN A 73 -7.91 -2.71 10.34
N ALA A 74 -8.02 -1.88 11.39
CA ALA A 74 -7.38 -2.14 12.68
C ALA A 74 -7.85 -3.46 13.33
N GLN A 75 -9.10 -3.87 13.10
CA GLN A 75 -9.62 -5.10 13.69
C GLN A 75 -8.99 -6.36 13.06
N TRP A 76 -8.65 -6.32 11.77
CA TRP A 76 -7.92 -7.41 11.12
C TRP A 76 -6.48 -7.47 11.62
N LEU A 77 -5.81 -6.32 11.71
CA LEU A 77 -4.44 -6.22 12.19
C LEU A 77 -4.28 -6.66 13.65
N LEU A 78 -5.24 -6.35 14.52
CA LEU A 78 -5.24 -6.74 15.93
C LEU A 78 -5.77 -8.16 16.16
N GLY A 79 -6.63 -8.64 15.27
CA GLY A 79 -7.32 -9.91 15.40
C GLY A 79 -6.71 -10.99 14.52
N SER A 80 -7.37 -11.23 13.38
CA SER A 80 -7.19 -12.46 12.59
C SER A 80 -6.00 -12.45 11.63
N ASN A 81 -5.21 -11.38 11.53
CA ASN A 81 -4.04 -11.32 10.66
C ASN A 81 -2.78 -11.98 11.27
N TYR A 82 -2.26 -11.41 12.36
CA TYR A 82 -0.87 -11.55 12.79
C TYR A 82 -0.37 -13.00 12.92
N SER A 83 -1.16 -13.86 13.57
CA SER A 83 -0.79 -15.28 13.83
C SER A 83 -1.40 -16.26 12.83
N ASN A 84 -2.16 -15.79 11.84
CA ASN A 84 -2.93 -16.66 10.97
C ASN A 84 -2.09 -17.16 9.80
N LYS A 85 -2.08 -18.48 9.60
CA LYS A 85 -1.35 -19.15 8.52
C LYS A 85 -1.78 -18.70 7.12
N ASN A 86 -2.97 -18.13 6.99
CA ASN A 86 -3.47 -17.61 5.72
C ASN A 86 -2.80 -16.28 5.34
N TRP A 87 -2.19 -15.55 6.27
CA TRP A 87 -1.62 -14.21 6.03
C TRP A 87 -0.28 -14.04 6.77
N PHE A 88 -0.16 -13.12 7.73
CA PHE A 88 1.13 -12.76 8.34
C PHE A 88 1.77 -13.92 9.12
N GLY A 89 0.99 -14.87 9.63
CA GLY A 89 1.46 -16.09 10.27
C GLY A 89 1.83 -17.23 9.32
N SER A 90 1.78 -17.01 8.01
CA SER A 90 2.04 -18.06 7.01
C SER A 90 3.51 -18.52 7.00
N PRO A 91 3.79 -19.83 6.85
CA PRO A 91 5.15 -20.35 6.66
C PRO A 91 5.74 -20.04 5.27
N TYR A 92 4.94 -19.51 4.34
CA TYR A 92 5.42 -19.03 3.04
C TYR A 92 5.89 -17.58 3.08
N ARG A 93 5.55 -16.81 4.12
CA ARG A 93 6.08 -15.45 4.30
C ARG A 93 7.61 -15.51 4.42
N GLY A 94 8.28 -14.59 3.74
CA GLY A 94 9.75 -14.53 3.67
C GLY A 94 10.39 -15.45 2.61
N ARG A 95 9.60 -16.10 1.75
CA ARG A 95 10.09 -16.82 0.56
C ARG A 95 10.05 -15.99 -0.73
N PHE A 96 9.50 -14.79 -0.66
CA PHE A 96 9.46 -13.79 -1.73
C PHE A 96 9.24 -12.40 -1.11
N ASN A 97 9.54 -11.34 -1.87
CA ASN A 97 9.33 -9.97 -1.39
C ASN A 97 7.84 -9.65 -1.39
N LEU A 98 7.34 -9.07 -0.31
CA LEU A 98 5.91 -8.81 -0.13
C LEU A 98 5.67 -7.47 0.58
N GLY A 99 4.70 -6.72 0.05
CA GLY A 99 4.17 -5.51 0.65
C GLY A 99 3.00 -5.81 1.59
N TRP A 100 2.94 -5.06 2.69
CA TRP A 100 1.80 -5.04 3.60
C TRP A 100 1.36 -3.60 3.82
N SER A 101 0.06 -3.34 3.76
CA SER A 101 -0.48 -2.08 4.25
C SER A 101 -0.58 -2.11 5.78
N LEU A 102 -0.26 -0.99 6.44
CA LEU A 102 -0.34 -0.88 7.90
C LEU A 102 -0.83 0.51 8.30
N ASN A 103 -1.93 0.58 9.06
CA ASN A 103 -2.57 1.83 9.47
C ASN A 103 -1.75 2.59 10.55
N PRO A 104 -1.52 3.91 10.37
CA PRO A 104 -0.95 4.77 11.41
C PRO A 104 -1.68 4.74 12.75
N SER A 105 -3.00 4.56 12.78
CA SER A 105 -3.80 4.46 14.00
C SER A 105 -3.34 3.31 14.90
N LEU A 106 -2.85 2.19 14.35
CA LEU A 106 -2.33 1.08 15.15
C LEU A 106 -1.07 1.48 15.94
N TYR A 107 -0.25 2.37 15.40
CA TYR A 107 0.93 2.90 16.09
C TYR A 107 0.56 3.61 17.39
N TYR A 108 -0.52 4.40 17.35
CA TYR A 108 -0.98 5.18 18.50
C TYR A 108 -1.87 4.39 19.45
N LEU A 109 -2.77 3.55 18.91
CA LEU A 109 -3.79 2.85 19.69
C LEU A 109 -3.35 1.48 20.19
N ALA A 110 -2.35 0.87 19.54
CA ALA A 110 -1.79 -0.40 19.96
C ALA A 110 -0.29 -0.52 19.62
N PRO A 111 0.57 0.38 20.15
CA PRO A 111 2.00 0.42 19.83
C PRO A 111 2.71 -0.91 20.04
N THR A 112 2.33 -1.70 21.04
CA THR A 112 2.92 -3.03 21.27
C THR A 112 2.66 -4.01 20.13
N VAL A 113 1.48 -3.96 19.50
CA VAL A 113 1.15 -4.81 18.35
C VAL A 113 1.80 -4.25 17.07
N PHE A 114 1.78 -2.93 16.88
CA PHE A 114 2.49 -2.30 15.77
C PHE A 114 3.97 -2.69 15.74
N ASN A 115 4.65 -2.60 16.89
CA ASN A 115 6.05 -2.98 17.04
C ASN A 115 6.28 -4.45 16.65
N LYS A 116 5.37 -5.36 16.99
CA LYS A 116 5.49 -6.78 16.64
C LYS A 116 5.52 -7.02 15.13
N TYR A 117 4.76 -6.26 14.33
CA TYR A 117 4.82 -6.36 12.86
C TYR A 117 6.23 -6.02 12.35
N TYR A 118 6.85 -4.95 12.83
CA TYR A 118 8.23 -4.59 12.47
C TYR A 118 9.26 -5.60 12.99
N GLU A 119 9.15 -6.01 14.25
CA GLU A 119 10.04 -7.00 14.87
C GLU A 119 10.00 -8.35 14.14
N ASN A 120 8.87 -8.72 13.55
CA ASN A 120 8.67 -10.02 12.89
C ASN A 120 8.64 -9.95 11.37
N ALA A 121 8.85 -8.77 10.78
CA ALA A 121 9.06 -8.60 9.35
C ALA A 121 10.22 -9.50 8.89
N SER A 122 9.99 -10.27 7.82
CA SER A 122 11.02 -11.07 7.17
C SER A 122 12.05 -10.14 6.53
N SER A 123 13.33 -10.50 6.64
CA SER A 123 14.42 -9.70 6.07
C SER A 123 15.70 -10.50 5.81
N LYS A 124 15.58 -11.84 5.66
CA LYS A 124 16.74 -12.71 5.49
C LYS A 124 17.18 -12.77 4.03
N GLU A 125 16.37 -13.42 3.21
CA GLU A 125 16.56 -13.50 1.75
C GLU A 125 15.56 -12.60 1.06
N TYR A 126 14.30 -12.68 1.48
CA TYR A 126 13.22 -11.82 1.02
C TYR A 126 12.61 -11.00 2.16
N ASN A 127 12.07 -9.85 1.79
CA ASN A 127 11.69 -8.80 2.71
C ASN A 127 10.18 -8.60 2.75
N ASP A 128 9.63 -8.51 3.95
CA ASP A 128 8.38 -7.79 4.15
C ASP A 128 8.66 -6.28 4.17
N ASN A 129 7.78 -5.51 3.55
CA ASN A 129 7.88 -4.06 3.46
C ASN A 129 6.50 -3.45 3.73
N PHE A 130 6.43 -2.45 4.59
CA PHE A 130 5.19 -1.82 5.02
C PHE A 130 4.97 -0.50 4.29
N VAL A 131 3.78 -0.34 3.73
CA VAL A 131 3.29 0.93 3.18
C VAL A 131 2.19 1.49 4.09
N VAL A 132 2.00 2.80 4.09
CA VAL A 132 0.87 3.42 4.79
C VAL A 132 -0.42 2.94 4.12
N ALA A 133 -1.38 2.49 4.91
CA ALA A 133 -2.66 2.02 4.42
C ALA A 133 -3.55 3.14 3.84
N PRO A 134 -4.55 2.81 3.01
CA PRO A 134 -5.51 3.78 2.47
C PRO A 134 -6.17 4.62 3.57
N SER A 135 -6.19 5.95 3.51
CA SER A 135 -5.47 6.84 2.57
C SER A 135 -4.59 7.83 3.34
N GLY A 136 -3.89 7.34 4.36
CA GLY A 136 -3.04 8.14 5.25
C GLY A 136 -3.23 7.80 6.74
N ASN A 137 -3.42 8.83 7.58
CA ASN A 137 -3.62 8.69 9.03
C ASN A 137 -4.80 7.77 9.43
N GLY A 138 -5.81 7.71 8.56
CA GLY A 138 -6.92 6.76 8.59
C GLY A 138 -7.55 6.66 7.20
N TYR A 139 -8.68 5.97 7.09
CA TYR A 139 -9.37 5.82 5.83
C TYR A 139 -10.17 7.08 5.51
N ILE A 140 -9.77 7.74 4.42
CA ILE A 140 -10.45 8.88 3.81
C ILE A 140 -10.52 8.67 2.29
N TYR A 141 -11.41 9.41 1.65
CA TYR A 141 -11.35 9.72 0.22
C TYR A 141 -10.77 11.13 0.07
N PRO A 142 -9.46 11.29 -0.25
CA PRO A 142 -8.83 12.60 -0.39
C PRO A 142 -9.60 13.57 -1.28
N SER A 143 -10.22 13.08 -2.36
CA SER A 143 -11.05 13.86 -3.28
C SER A 143 -12.29 14.50 -2.65
N LYS A 144 -12.74 13.97 -1.51
CA LYS A 144 -13.89 14.45 -0.74
C LYS A 144 -13.49 15.17 0.53
N PHE A 145 -12.20 15.20 0.86
CA PHE A 145 -11.68 15.84 2.06
C PHE A 145 -11.58 17.37 1.86
N PRO A 146 -11.94 18.22 2.83
CA PRO A 146 -11.74 19.65 2.75
C PRO A 146 -10.29 19.99 2.42
N SER A 147 -10.08 20.73 1.32
CA SER A 147 -8.74 21.00 0.79
C SER A 147 -7.81 21.63 1.82
N ASP A 148 -8.32 22.59 2.61
CA ASP A 148 -7.55 23.32 3.63
C ASP A 148 -7.16 22.41 4.81
N GLU A 149 -7.97 21.40 5.12
CA GLU A 149 -7.68 20.42 6.16
C GLU A 149 -6.75 19.31 5.66
N LEU A 150 -6.77 18.99 4.36
CA LEU A 150 -5.90 17.99 3.75
C LEU A 150 -4.41 18.37 3.85
N ASP A 151 -4.08 19.66 3.85
CA ASP A 151 -2.71 20.15 4.09
C ASP A 151 -2.22 19.77 5.48
N ASN A 152 -3.04 20.01 6.51
CA ASN A 152 -2.70 19.63 7.88
C ASN A 152 -2.67 18.10 8.06
N TYR A 153 -3.62 17.40 7.44
CA TYR A 153 -3.67 15.93 7.45
C TYR A 153 -2.39 15.31 6.90
N THR A 154 -1.91 15.78 5.73
CA THR A 154 -0.69 15.26 5.09
C THR A 154 0.58 15.64 5.85
N LYS A 155 0.59 16.80 6.54
CA LYS A 155 1.68 17.17 7.45
C LYS A 155 1.80 16.22 8.64
N ILE A 156 0.67 15.91 9.30
CA ILE A 156 0.65 14.92 10.40
C ILE A 156 1.12 13.55 9.90
N LEU A 157 0.68 13.16 8.70
CA LEU A 157 1.09 11.91 8.08
C LEU A 157 2.60 11.86 7.82
N ASN A 158 3.19 12.95 7.31
CA ASN A 158 4.63 13.05 7.10
C ASN A 158 5.43 12.86 8.40
N ASP A 159 4.98 13.48 9.49
CA ASP A 159 5.64 13.37 10.79
C ASP A 159 5.53 11.95 11.37
N TYR A 160 4.40 11.27 11.13
CA TYR A 160 4.23 9.86 11.45
C TYR A 160 5.18 8.98 10.62
N MET A 161 5.19 9.16 9.30
CA MET A 161 6.02 8.37 8.38
C MET A 161 7.51 8.46 8.73
N ALA A 162 7.99 9.62 9.17
CA ALA A 162 9.34 9.80 9.70
C ALA A 162 9.65 8.91 10.92
N LYS A 163 8.67 8.69 11.79
CA LYS A 163 8.85 7.89 13.03
C LYS A 163 8.87 6.40 12.75
N VAL A 164 8.27 5.94 11.66
CA VAL A 164 8.08 4.51 11.38
C VAL A 164 8.79 4.02 10.12
N ASP A 165 9.49 4.90 9.41
CA ASP A 165 10.28 4.57 8.23
C ASP A 165 9.43 3.99 7.08
N GLN A 166 8.20 4.47 6.96
CA GLN A 166 7.34 4.21 5.80
C GLN A 166 7.48 5.35 4.81
N HIS A 167 7.57 5.03 3.52
CA HIS A 167 7.86 6.03 2.48
C HIS A 167 6.76 6.15 1.43
N ASN A 168 5.87 5.17 1.33
CA ASN A 168 4.83 5.13 0.31
C ASN A 168 3.45 5.03 0.95
N VAL A 169 2.49 5.71 0.33
CA VAL A 169 1.10 5.76 0.80
C VAL A 169 0.20 5.09 -0.22
N LEU A 170 -0.57 4.09 0.20
CA LEU A 170 -1.69 3.62 -0.59
C LEU A 170 -2.82 4.63 -0.54
N ILE A 171 -3.45 4.89 -1.67
CA ILE A 171 -4.60 5.77 -1.79
C ILE A 171 -5.74 4.94 -2.35
N LEU A 172 -6.87 4.93 -1.65
CA LEU A 172 -8.15 4.46 -2.17
C LEU A 172 -9.07 5.67 -2.27
N ASP A 173 -9.55 5.95 -3.48
CA ASP A 173 -10.36 7.13 -3.75
C ASP A 173 -11.27 6.90 -4.97
N ASP A 174 -12.20 7.83 -5.19
CA ASP A 174 -13.16 7.82 -6.29
C ASP A 174 -12.65 8.63 -7.48
N GLU A 175 -12.23 7.94 -8.54
CA GLU A 175 -11.91 8.54 -9.84
C GLU A 175 -10.97 9.76 -9.77
N ALA A 176 -10.09 9.77 -8.77
CA ALA A 176 -9.22 10.89 -8.43
C ALA A 176 -7.81 10.76 -9.02
N PHE A 177 -7.50 9.69 -9.77
CA PHE A 177 -6.12 9.39 -10.17
C PHE A 177 -5.41 10.58 -10.83
N TYR A 178 -6.08 11.37 -11.68
CA TYR A 178 -5.49 12.53 -12.35
C TYR A 178 -5.57 13.85 -11.56
N ARG A 179 -6.08 13.85 -10.33
CA ARG A 179 -6.20 15.04 -9.46
C ARG A 179 -4.86 15.41 -8.81
N LYS A 180 -3.95 15.91 -9.64
CA LYS A 180 -2.61 16.33 -9.21
C LYS A 180 -2.63 17.36 -8.08
N ASP A 181 -3.66 18.21 -8.02
CA ASP A 181 -3.88 19.17 -6.94
C ASP A 181 -4.03 18.50 -5.55
N LEU A 182 -4.60 17.29 -5.49
CA LEU A 182 -4.66 16.49 -4.26
C LEU A 182 -3.30 15.85 -3.96
N TRP A 183 -2.69 15.25 -4.98
CA TRP A 183 -1.42 14.54 -4.82
C TRP A 183 -0.28 15.47 -4.45
N ASP A 184 -0.28 16.71 -4.94
CA ASP A 184 0.74 17.71 -4.62
C ASP A 184 0.76 18.01 -3.11
N LYS A 185 -0.38 17.90 -2.41
CA LYS A 185 -0.42 18.05 -0.94
C LYS A 185 0.35 16.92 -0.24
N TYR A 186 0.16 15.67 -0.66
CA TYR A 186 0.92 14.53 -0.13
C TYR A 186 2.40 14.59 -0.52
N THR A 187 2.69 14.76 -1.80
CA THR A 187 4.06 14.63 -2.35
C THR A 187 4.94 15.85 -2.05
N SER A 188 4.38 16.96 -1.56
CA SER A 188 5.16 18.11 -1.08
C SER A 188 6.05 17.77 0.13
N HIS A 189 5.69 16.72 0.89
CA HIS A 189 6.36 16.35 2.13
C HIS A 189 7.55 15.41 1.91
N THR A 190 8.65 15.62 2.63
CA THR A 190 9.92 14.91 2.38
C THR A 190 9.87 13.41 2.65
N ASN A 191 9.06 12.94 3.61
CA ASN A 191 9.00 11.51 3.98
C ASN A 191 8.02 10.70 3.13
N ILE A 192 7.19 11.36 2.31
CA ILE A 192 6.31 10.72 1.33
C ILE A 192 7.10 10.66 0.02
N GLU A 193 7.64 9.50 -0.35
CA GLU A 193 8.42 9.27 -1.58
C GLU A 193 7.52 8.98 -2.80
N GLY A 194 6.28 8.53 -2.60
CA GLY A 194 5.34 8.25 -3.69
C GLY A 194 3.98 7.73 -3.22
N LEU A 195 3.05 7.65 -4.16
CA LEU A 195 1.67 7.20 -3.94
C LEU A 195 1.34 5.97 -4.78
N LEU A 196 0.64 5.01 -4.20
CA LEU A 196 0.14 3.80 -4.85
C LEU A 196 -1.39 3.89 -4.91
N TYR A 197 -1.94 4.12 -6.10
CA TYR A 197 -3.35 4.49 -6.26
C TYR A 197 -4.25 3.29 -6.59
N LEU A 198 -5.38 3.22 -5.90
CA LEU A 198 -6.47 2.28 -6.08
C LEU A 198 -7.76 3.08 -6.35
N ASN A 199 -8.50 2.70 -7.39
CA ASN A 199 -9.83 3.25 -7.61
C ASN A 199 -10.88 2.47 -6.80
N TYR A 200 -11.82 3.16 -6.16
CA TYR A 200 -12.82 2.51 -5.31
C TYR A 200 -13.68 1.49 -6.07
N ASP A 201 -14.29 1.89 -7.20
CA ASP A 201 -15.17 1.02 -7.97
C ASP A 201 -14.49 -0.25 -8.48
N LYS A 202 -13.22 -0.12 -8.91
CA LYS A 202 -12.37 -1.23 -9.31
C LYS A 202 -10.89 -0.85 -9.19
N ASN A 203 -10.18 -1.45 -8.24
CA ASN A 203 -8.84 -0.99 -7.83
C ASN A 203 -7.81 -0.80 -8.95
N ASN A 204 -7.84 -1.61 -10.00
CA ASN A 204 -6.93 -1.50 -11.14
C ASN A 204 -7.50 -0.77 -12.37
N SER A 205 -8.49 0.12 -12.19
CA SER A 205 -9.14 0.86 -13.29
C SER A 205 -8.20 1.66 -14.20
N TYR A 206 -7.00 1.99 -13.72
CA TYR A 206 -6.02 2.82 -14.42
C TYR A 206 -4.84 2.03 -14.98
N GLU A 207 -4.87 0.69 -14.92
CA GLU A 207 -4.00 -0.23 -15.66
C GLU A 207 -2.48 0.03 -15.46
N GLY A 208 -2.08 0.50 -14.28
CA GLY A 208 -0.68 0.81 -13.97
C GLY A 208 -0.13 2.04 -14.68
N LYS A 209 -0.97 3.00 -15.03
CA LYS A 209 -0.54 4.35 -15.38
C LYS A 209 0.25 4.99 -14.24
N ILE A 210 1.20 5.83 -14.61
CA ILE A 210 2.05 6.59 -13.70
C ILE A 210 1.88 8.06 -14.04
N ILE A 211 1.58 8.89 -13.04
CA ILE A 211 1.66 10.35 -13.15
C ILE A 211 2.65 10.89 -12.13
N TRP A 212 3.03 12.17 -12.27
CA TRP A 212 4.04 12.80 -11.43
C TRP A 212 3.49 14.01 -10.67
N SER A 213 3.82 14.07 -9.40
CA SER A 213 3.41 15.11 -8.45
C SER A 213 4.61 15.46 -7.57
N ASN A 214 5.03 16.73 -7.57
CA ASN A 214 6.28 17.20 -6.96
C ASN A 214 7.51 16.29 -7.23
N ASN A 215 7.70 15.88 -8.48
CA ASN A 215 8.75 14.96 -8.93
C ASN A 215 8.72 13.57 -8.27
N LYS A 216 7.58 13.17 -7.70
CA LYS A 216 7.34 11.86 -7.10
C LYS A 216 6.25 11.10 -7.85
N PRO A 217 6.30 9.77 -7.88
CA PRO A 217 5.42 8.99 -8.72
C PRO A 217 4.09 8.72 -7.99
N VAL A 218 2.99 8.82 -8.73
CA VAL A 218 1.69 8.30 -8.36
C VAL A 218 1.40 7.15 -9.32
N VAL A 219 1.48 5.92 -8.81
CA VAL A 219 1.41 4.69 -9.60
C VAL A 219 0.10 4.01 -9.34
N SER A 220 -0.75 3.85 -10.35
CA SER A 220 -1.98 3.10 -10.18
C SER A 220 -1.74 1.60 -10.11
N CYS A 221 -2.66 0.90 -9.46
CA CYS A 221 -2.69 -0.56 -9.51
C CYS A 221 -2.92 -1.03 -10.95
N ARG A 222 -2.16 -2.04 -11.36
CA ARG A 222 -2.22 -2.59 -12.71
C ARG A 222 -3.02 -3.88 -12.76
N ASP A 223 -2.72 -4.79 -11.84
CA ASP A 223 -3.37 -6.10 -11.77
C ASP A 223 -3.84 -6.38 -10.34
N LEU A 224 -4.76 -7.33 -10.21
CA LEU A 224 -5.32 -7.78 -8.96
C LEU A 224 -5.03 -9.26 -8.75
N LEU A 225 -5.02 -9.67 -7.50
CA LEU A 225 -5.31 -11.05 -7.11
C LEU A 225 -6.57 -11.03 -6.26
N TRP A 226 -7.71 -11.18 -6.93
CA TRP A 226 -9.05 -10.98 -6.35
C TRP A 226 -10.07 -11.87 -7.04
N SER A 227 -10.67 -12.81 -6.30
CA SER A 227 -11.66 -13.75 -6.83
C SER A 227 -12.88 -13.03 -7.42
N GLY A 228 -13.24 -13.40 -8.66
CA GLY A 228 -14.32 -12.76 -9.41
C GLY A 228 -13.92 -11.53 -10.22
N LEU A 229 -12.70 -11.01 -10.03
CA LEU A 229 -12.15 -9.91 -10.83
C LEU A 229 -10.92 -10.35 -11.64
N GLU A 230 -9.92 -10.92 -10.97
CA GLU A 230 -8.69 -11.44 -11.58
C GLU A 230 -8.13 -12.57 -10.71
N ASP A 231 -8.17 -13.80 -11.25
CA ASP A 231 -7.63 -14.99 -10.59
C ASP A 231 -6.13 -15.20 -10.86
N GLU A 232 -5.54 -16.21 -10.22
CA GLU A 232 -4.12 -16.54 -10.32
C GLU A 232 -3.67 -16.77 -11.77
N ASN A 233 -4.47 -17.48 -12.57
CA ASN A 233 -4.09 -17.83 -13.94
C ASN A 233 -4.15 -16.61 -14.86
N GLN A 234 -5.18 -15.78 -14.69
CA GLN A 234 -5.32 -14.53 -15.43
C GLN A 234 -4.18 -13.57 -15.10
N LEU A 235 -3.85 -13.39 -13.83
CA LEU A 235 -2.72 -12.55 -13.39
C LEU A 235 -1.39 -13.02 -13.99
N ILE A 236 -1.10 -14.32 -13.92
CA ILE A 236 0.12 -14.90 -14.50
C ILE A 236 0.15 -14.69 -16.02
N SER A 237 -0.97 -14.90 -16.69
CA SER A 237 -1.10 -14.69 -18.13
C SER A 237 -0.85 -13.22 -18.51
N ASN A 238 -1.47 -12.29 -17.80
CA ASN A 238 -1.34 -10.84 -18.02
C ASN A 238 0.13 -10.39 -17.93
N ILE A 239 0.83 -10.77 -16.87
CA ILE A 239 2.26 -10.43 -16.69
C ILE A 239 3.12 -11.06 -17.80
N ASN A 240 2.91 -12.33 -18.13
CA ASN A 240 3.67 -12.99 -19.20
C ASN A 240 3.38 -12.40 -20.58
N ASN A 241 2.14 -11.99 -20.86
CA ASN A 241 1.78 -11.35 -22.12
C ASN A 241 2.46 -9.98 -22.28
N ARG A 242 2.59 -9.20 -21.20
CA ARG A 242 3.36 -7.95 -21.19
C ARG A 242 4.83 -8.20 -21.48
N ILE A 243 5.43 -9.21 -20.86
CA ILE A 243 6.81 -9.63 -21.15
C ILE A 243 6.97 -10.06 -22.61
N ASN A 244 6.06 -10.87 -23.14
CA ASN A 244 6.06 -11.31 -24.54
C ASN A 244 5.89 -10.14 -25.53
N SER A 245 5.26 -9.05 -25.09
CA SER A 245 5.13 -7.79 -25.84
C SER A 245 6.37 -6.89 -25.74
N GLY A 246 7.41 -7.33 -25.02
CA GLY A 246 8.69 -6.63 -24.90
C GLY A 246 8.83 -5.73 -23.66
N TYR A 247 7.82 -5.65 -22.78
CA TYR A 247 7.83 -4.78 -21.60
C TYR A 247 8.74 -5.33 -20.49
N THR A 248 10.04 -5.15 -20.69
CA THR A 248 11.12 -5.57 -19.78
C THR A 248 12.21 -4.51 -19.59
N SER A 249 12.06 -3.33 -20.21
CA SER A 249 13.00 -2.23 -20.02
C SER A 249 12.67 -1.45 -18.76
N ILE A 250 13.66 -1.20 -17.92
CA ILE A 250 13.57 -0.35 -16.72
C ILE A 250 13.18 1.11 -17.04
N ASN A 251 13.34 1.54 -18.28
CA ASN A 251 12.95 2.89 -18.73
C ASN A 251 11.54 2.93 -19.35
N ASP A 252 10.83 1.79 -19.40
CA ASP A 252 9.47 1.71 -19.93
C ASP A 252 8.46 1.57 -18.75
N PRO A 253 7.51 2.50 -18.59
CA PRO A 253 6.47 2.39 -17.55
C PRO A 253 5.63 1.12 -17.67
N ASN A 254 5.56 0.50 -18.85
CA ASN A 254 4.85 -0.76 -19.04
C ASN A 254 5.59 -1.98 -18.46
N SER A 255 6.85 -1.84 -18.05
CA SER A 255 7.63 -2.92 -17.41
C SER A 255 7.40 -3.06 -15.91
N TYR A 256 6.44 -2.31 -15.35
CA TYR A 256 6.17 -2.25 -13.91
C TYR A 256 4.73 -2.66 -13.60
N THR A 257 4.54 -3.68 -12.77
CA THR A 257 3.22 -4.13 -12.33
C THR A 257 3.09 -4.07 -10.82
N PHE A 258 2.22 -3.18 -10.34
CA PHE A 258 1.72 -3.18 -8.97
C PHE A 258 0.48 -4.08 -8.90
N VAL A 259 0.60 -5.18 -8.15
CA VAL A 259 -0.49 -6.13 -7.87
C VAL A 259 -1.08 -5.88 -6.47
N TYR A 260 -2.39 -5.66 -6.41
CA TYR A 260 -3.11 -5.56 -5.13
C TYR A 260 -3.82 -6.89 -4.81
N VAL A 261 -3.55 -7.43 -3.62
CA VAL A 261 -4.02 -8.77 -3.21
C VAL A 261 -5.18 -8.64 -2.24
N HIS A 262 -6.36 -9.10 -2.64
CA HIS A 262 -7.56 -9.08 -1.81
C HIS A 262 -7.55 -10.19 -0.76
N ILE A 263 -7.41 -9.82 0.50
CA ILE A 263 -7.17 -10.79 1.58
C ILE A 263 -8.39 -11.66 1.92
N TRP A 264 -9.59 -11.22 1.59
CA TRP A 264 -10.82 -11.97 1.92
C TRP A 264 -11.13 -13.06 0.90
N SER A 265 -10.53 -13.00 -0.29
CA SER A 265 -10.64 -14.06 -1.30
C SER A 265 -9.35 -14.85 -1.52
N ASN A 266 -8.22 -14.38 -0.97
CA ASN A 266 -6.91 -14.99 -1.20
C ASN A 266 -6.11 -15.12 0.09
N THR A 267 -5.32 -16.18 0.14
CA THR A 267 -4.37 -16.47 1.21
C THR A 267 -2.94 -16.36 0.69
N MET A 268 -1.97 -16.44 1.60
CA MET A 268 -0.55 -16.54 1.27
C MET A 268 -0.24 -17.74 0.36
N ASP A 269 -1.03 -18.82 0.44
CA ASP A 269 -0.85 -19.99 -0.42
C ASP A 269 -1.09 -19.63 -1.89
N ASN A 270 -2.12 -18.82 -2.17
CA ASN A 270 -2.43 -18.31 -3.51
C ASN A 270 -1.30 -17.39 -4.00
N VAL A 271 -0.85 -16.45 -3.17
CA VAL A 271 0.24 -15.52 -3.52
C VAL A 271 1.54 -16.30 -3.79
N TYR A 272 1.86 -17.28 -2.95
CA TYR A 272 3.04 -18.13 -3.12
C TYR A 272 2.98 -18.95 -4.41
N ASP A 273 1.82 -19.54 -4.75
CA ASP A 273 1.65 -20.26 -6.01
C ASP A 273 1.85 -19.36 -7.23
N VAL A 274 1.23 -18.16 -7.23
CA VAL A 274 1.42 -17.15 -8.29
C VAL A 274 2.88 -16.78 -8.42
N VAL A 275 3.54 -16.41 -7.33
CA VAL A 275 4.95 -16.00 -7.33
C VAL A 275 5.86 -17.13 -7.83
N ASN A 276 5.63 -18.37 -7.40
CA ASN A 276 6.42 -19.51 -7.88
C ASN A 276 6.24 -19.76 -9.38
N LYS A 277 5.02 -19.62 -9.90
CA LYS A 277 4.75 -19.77 -11.34
C LYS A 277 5.37 -18.63 -12.13
N LEU A 278 5.28 -17.39 -11.66
CA LEU A 278 5.93 -16.23 -12.27
C LEU A 278 7.46 -16.35 -12.29
N ASN A 279 8.06 -16.83 -11.20
CA ASN A 279 9.52 -17.02 -11.10
C ASN A 279 10.08 -18.08 -12.08
N LYS A 280 9.23 -18.89 -12.72
CA LYS A 280 9.66 -19.75 -13.83
C LYS A 280 10.02 -18.97 -15.09
N ASN A 281 9.50 -17.75 -15.23
CA ASN A 281 9.91 -16.83 -16.29
C ASN A 281 11.12 -16.02 -15.80
N PRO A 282 12.32 -16.18 -16.40
CA PRO A 282 13.53 -15.49 -15.95
C PRO A 282 13.49 -13.97 -16.16
N LYS A 283 12.47 -13.45 -16.85
CA LYS A 283 12.24 -12.02 -17.06
C LYS A 283 11.34 -11.39 -16.01
N VAL A 284 10.78 -12.14 -15.07
CA VAL A 284 10.03 -11.56 -13.95
C VAL A 284 10.97 -11.27 -12.78
N LYS A 285 10.81 -10.10 -12.16
CA LYS A 285 11.49 -9.77 -10.90
C LYS A 285 10.50 -9.31 -9.83
N ILE A 286 10.34 -10.11 -8.78
CA ILE A 286 9.51 -9.75 -7.62
C ILE A 286 10.32 -8.86 -6.66
N VAL A 287 9.84 -7.64 -6.43
CA VAL A 287 10.49 -6.62 -5.60
C VAL A 287 9.55 -6.14 -4.49
N THR A 288 10.11 -5.52 -3.45
CA THR A 288 9.30 -4.83 -2.43
C THR A 288 8.68 -3.54 -3.01
N PRO A 289 7.56 -3.05 -2.43
CA PRO A 289 6.97 -1.76 -2.80
C PRO A 289 7.98 -0.59 -2.82
N ASP A 290 8.84 -0.46 -1.81
CA ASP A 290 9.83 0.62 -1.79
C ASP A 290 10.85 0.50 -2.92
N ASN A 291 11.31 -0.71 -3.23
CA ASN A 291 12.23 -0.91 -4.37
C ASN A 291 11.52 -0.65 -5.70
N PHE A 292 10.26 -1.08 -5.83
CA PHE A 292 9.43 -0.81 -7.00
C PHE A 292 9.29 0.69 -7.27
N MET A 293 8.92 1.46 -6.24
CA MET A 293 8.76 2.92 -6.34
C MET A 293 10.08 3.63 -6.61
N ARG A 294 11.20 3.17 -6.01
CA ARG A 294 12.54 3.72 -6.28
C ARG A 294 13.03 3.43 -7.69
N LEU A 295 12.73 2.25 -8.25
CA LEU A 295 13.04 1.94 -9.65
C LEU A 295 12.29 2.88 -10.58
N ILE A 296 10.99 3.11 -10.34
CA ILE A 296 10.19 4.07 -11.11
C ILE A 296 10.78 5.48 -10.98
N GLN A 297 11.01 5.95 -9.74
CA GLN A 297 11.55 7.28 -9.47
C GLN A 297 12.87 7.55 -10.21
N ARG A 298 13.78 6.58 -10.21
CA ARG A 298 15.13 6.78 -10.77
C ARG A 298 15.19 6.69 -12.28
N ASN A 299 14.33 5.87 -12.90
CA ASN A 299 14.47 5.55 -14.33
C ASN A 299 13.40 6.22 -15.20
N LEU A 300 12.27 6.64 -14.61
CA LEU A 300 11.15 7.22 -15.36
C LEU A 300 10.93 8.72 -15.10
N ALA A 301 11.64 9.32 -14.13
CA ALA A 301 11.50 10.75 -13.83
C ALA A 301 12.09 11.65 -14.91
N GLU A 302 13.21 11.25 -15.54
CA GLU A 302 13.93 12.04 -16.55
C GLU A 302 13.31 11.96 -17.95
N SER A 303 12.36 11.05 -18.18
CA SER A 303 11.73 10.83 -19.49
C SER A 303 10.47 11.67 -19.73
N GLN A 304 10.16 12.64 -18.86
CA GLN A 304 9.02 13.53 -19.03
C GLN A 304 9.41 14.79 -19.82
N PRO A 305 8.71 15.13 -20.92
CA PRO A 305 8.85 16.46 -21.50
C PRO A 305 8.30 17.50 -20.51
N PHE A 306 9.07 18.57 -20.30
CA PHE A 306 8.71 19.74 -19.49
C PHE A 306 7.39 20.37 -19.95
#